data_AF-A0A0S2EQG7-F1
#
_entry.id   AF-A0A0S2EQG7-F1
#
_cell.length_a   1.000
_cell.length_b   1.000
_cell.length_c   1.000
_cell.angle_alpha   90.00
_cell.angle_beta   90.00
_cell.angle_gamma   90.00
#
_symmetry.space_group_name_H-M   'P 1'
#
loop_
_entity.id
_entity.type
_entity.pdbx_description
1 polymer ?
#
loop_
_entity_poly.entity_id
_entity_poly.type
_entity_poly.pdbx_seq_one_letter_code
_entity_poly.pdbx_strand_id
1 'polypeptide(L)'
;MPSVLPPENTAVLYSTADPKMLLRIIDGAEGPGLVSLDTLRQISAAVEQDLADRLHALEIGAISQSKLDAETQARVAALQALSKALTDEVSARTTSVSGEVTARANADTAEATARANADTAEATARAQAISALAARVKALEDKPALKFMRFSELTNANGIATITFKQPFASLLDIEVLDTWSGEQLVAGGILTSSVTGCTVQAMISRGTLLLTAGPFTKAGANVSVTVRAIGT
;
A
#
# COMPACT_ATOMS: atom_id res chain seq x y z
N MET A 1 54.13 -82.45 -99.04
CA MET A 1 53.40 -82.25 -97.77
C MET A 1 54.13 -81.19 -96.94
N PRO A 2 53.46 -80.25 -96.26
CA PRO A 2 52.03 -79.97 -96.19
C PRO A 2 51.62 -78.61 -96.81
N SER A 3 50.38 -78.59 -97.29
CA SER A 3 49.56 -77.41 -97.51
C SER A 3 49.29 -76.76 -96.15
N VAL A 4 49.57 -75.45 -96.02
CA VAL A 4 49.02 -74.64 -94.93
C VAL A 4 48.22 -73.53 -95.59
N LEU A 5 46.90 -73.67 -95.47
CA LEU A 5 45.89 -72.68 -95.79
C LEU A 5 46.24 -71.35 -95.11
N PRO A 6 46.01 -70.19 -95.77
CA PRO A 6 46.17 -68.90 -95.10
C PRO A 6 45.22 -68.84 -93.90
N PRO A 7 45.64 -68.30 -92.75
CA PRO A 7 44.74 -68.13 -91.62
C PRO A 7 43.62 -67.15 -91.99
N GLU A 8 42.43 -67.70 -92.19
CA GLU A 8 41.15 -67.01 -92.24
C GLU A 8 40.85 -66.37 -90.88
N ASN A 9 41.54 -65.25 -90.58
CA ASN A 9 41.07 -64.13 -89.75
C ASN A 9 42.21 -63.14 -89.52
N THR A 10 42.68 -62.55 -90.62
CA THR A 10 43.48 -61.32 -90.55
C THR A 10 42.50 -60.19 -90.26
N ALA A 11 42.64 -59.48 -89.13
CA ALA A 11 41.82 -58.31 -88.83
C ALA A 11 42.13 -57.21 -89.86
N VAL A 12 41.25 -57.02 -90.84
CA VAL A 12 41.39 -55.97 -91.84
C VAL A 12 40.84 -54.67 -91.25
N LEU A 13 41.73 -53.75 -90.91
CA LEU A 13 41.38 -52.41 -90.46
C LEU A 13 41.04 -51.54 -91.69
N TYR A 14 39.76 -51.20 -91.85
CA TYR A 14 39.31 -50.28 -92.89
C TYR A 14 39.25 -48.86 -92.34
N SER A 15 39.97 -47.94 -93.00
CA SER A 15 39.87 -46.49 -92.77
C SER A 15 39.18 -45.88 -93.98
N THR A 16 37.97 -45.36 -93.81
CA THR A 16 37.27 -44.59 -94.85
C THR A 16 36.60 -43.37 -94.26
N ALA A 17 36.70 -42.25 -94.98
CA ALA A 17 36.06 -41.00 -94.62
C ALA A 17 34.62 -40.90 -95.14
N ASP A 18 34.18 -41.86 -95.98
CA ASP A 18 32.81 -41.90 -96.51
C ASP A 18 31.96 -42.90 -95.70
N PRO A 19 30.96 -42.42 -94.94
CA PRO A 19 30.07 -43.27 -94.14
C PRO A 19 29.33 -44.33 -94.96
N LYS A 20 29.10 -44.08 -96.26
CA LYS A 20 28.40 -45.03 -97.15
C LYS A 20 29.28 -46.22 -97.54
N MET A 21 30.59 -46.05 -97.53
CA MET A 21 31.54 -47.10 -97.87
C MET A 21 31.72 -48.10 -96.72
N LEU A 22 31.70 -47.61 -95.47
CA LEU A 22 31.66 -48.44 -94.26
C LEU A 22 30.40 -49.31 -94.21
N LEU A 23 29.25 -48.76 -94.60
CA LEU A 23 27.98 -49.49 -94.65
C LEU A 23 28.04 -50.69 -95.61
N ARG A 24 28.58 -50.51 -96.82
CA ARG A 24 28.71 -51.58 -97.83
C ARG A 24 29.65 -52.71 -97.43
N ILE A 25 30.69 -52.41 -96.65
CA ILE A 25 31.66 -53.42 -96.18
C ILE A 25 31.01 -54.30 -95.09
N ILE A 26 30.11 -53.73 -94.29
CA ILE A 26 29.40 -54.45 -93.22
C ILE A 26 28.26 -55.30 -93.80
N ASP A 27 27.51 -54.79 -94.80
CA ASP A 27 26.42 -55.54 -95.46
C ASP A 27 26.90 -56.75 -96.28
N GLY A 28 28.19 -56.78 -96.70
CA GLY A 28 28.78 -57.89 -97.45
C GLY A 28 29.33 -59.04 -96.59
N ALA A 29 29.28 -58.92 -95.26
CA ALA A 29 29.94 -59.83 -94.31
C ALA A 29 28.95 -60.63 -93.44
N GLU A 30 27.81 -61.07 -93.99
CA GLU A 30 26.85 -61.92 -93.28
C GLU A 30 27.34 -63.39 -93.16
N GLY A 31 28.36 -63.61 -92.33
CA GLY A 31 28.80 -64.94 -91.91
C GLY A 31 28.19 -65.35 -90.56
N PRO A 32 28.00 -66.66 -90.29
CA PRO A 32 27.47 -67.14 -89.01
C PRO A 32 28.41 -66.74 -87.85
N GLY A 33 27.98 -65.78 -87.03
CA GLY A 33 28.72 -65.29 -85.85
C GLY A 33 28.96 -63.77 -85.79
N LEU A 34 28.63 -63.01 -86.85
CA LEU A 34 28.72 -61.55 -86.85
C LEU A 34 27.37 -60.92 -86.47
N VAL A 35 27.40 -59.87 -85.64
CA VAL A 35 26.23 -59.13 -85.18
C VAL A 35 25.72 -58.23 -86.30
N SER A 36 24.42 -58.26 -86.62
CA SER A 36 23.88 -57.45 -87.71
C SER A 36 24.00 -55.95 -87.41
N LEU A 37 24.18 -55.16 -88.47
CA LEU A 37 24.24 -53.69 -88.37
C LEU A 37 23.00 -53.10 -87.68
N ASP A 38 21.83 -53.69 -87.90
CA ASP A 38 20.59 -53.27 -87.26
C ASP A 38 20.60 -53.55 -85.75
N THR A 39 21.21 -54.65 -85.31
CA THR A 39 21.40 -54.93 -83.88
C THR A 39 22.33 -53.90 -83.25
N LEU A 40 23.42 -53.52 -83.93
CA LEU A 40 24.32 -52.47 -83.43
C LEU A 40 23.64 -51.10 -83.35
N ARG A 41 22.81 -50.74 -84.35
CA ARG A 41 22.00 -49.52 -84.31
C ARG A 41 21.00 -49.52 -83.16
N GLN A 42 20.33 -50.65 -82.93
CA GLN A 42 19.39 -50.82 -81.81
C GLN A 42 20.11 -50.68 -80.46
N ILE A 43 21.30 -51.28 -80.31
CA ILE A 43 22.12 -51.13 -79.09
C ILE A 43 22.55 -49.68 -78.90
N SER A 44 23.03 -49.00 -79.96
CA SER A 44 23.43 -47.59 -79.88
C SER A 44 22.27 -46.70 -79.43
N ALA A 45 21.09 -46.87 -80.04
CA ALA A 45 19.89 -46.11 -79.67
C ALA A 45 19.44 -46.39 -78.22
N ALA A 46 19.54 -47.64 -77.76
CA ALA A 46 19.21 -48.01 -76.39
C ALA A 46 20.18 -47.40 -75.37
N VAL A 47 21.48 -47.36 -75.68
CA VAL A 47 22.50 -46.74 -74.82
C VAL A 47 22.33 -45.22 -74.77
N GLU A 48 22.05 -44.58 -75.90
CA GLU A 48 21.78 -43.14 -75.94
C GLU A 48 20.54 -42.78 -75.11
N GLN A 49 19.48 -43.58 -75.20
CA GLN A 49 18.26 -43.37 -74.41
C GLN A 49 18.49 -43.60 -72.91
N ASP A 50 19.16 -44.68 -72.50
CA ASP A 50 19.51 -44.93 -71.10
C ASP A 50 20.35 -43.79 -70.52
N LEU A 51 21.33 -43.30 -71.30
CA LEU A 51 22.17 -42.18 -70.89
C LEU A 51 21.36 -40.89 -70.72
N ALA A 52 20.44 -40.59 -71.64
CA ALA A 52 19.56 -39.44 -71.55
C ALA A 52 18.63 -39.52 -70.32
N ASP A 53 18.05 -40.69 -70.05
CA ASP A 53 17.16 -40.91 -68.91
C ASP A 53 17.91 -40.77 -67.58
N ARG A 54 19.13 -41.31 -67.49
CA ARG A 54 20.00 -41.16 -66.31
C ARG A 54 20.44 -39.72 -66.08
N LEU A 55 20.75 -38.99 -67.14
CA LEU A 55 21.11 -37.57 -67.06
C LEU A 55 19.92 -36.74 -66.54
N HIS A 56 18.74 -36.93 -67.11
CA HIS A 56 17.53 -36.23 -66.68
C HIS A 56 17.16 -36.54 -65.21
N ALA A 57 17.29 -37.80 -64.79
CA ALA A 57 17.09 -38.19 -63.40
C ALA A 57 18.09 -37.50 -62.45
N LEU A 58 19.35 -37.38 -62.86
CA LEU A 58 20.39 -36.69 -62.09
C LEU A 58 20.10 -35.18 -61.98
N GLU A 59 19.68 -34.55 -63.07
CA GLU A 59 19.30 -33.13 -63.09
C GLU A 59 18.09 -32.84 -62.18
N ILE A 60 17.04 -33.68 -62.25
CA ILE A 60 15.88 -33.58 -61.36
C ILE A 60 16.30 -33.74 -59.89
N GLY A 61 17.19 -34.70 -59.60
CA GLY A 61 17.72 -34.92 -58.26
C GLY A 61 18.47 -33.70 -57.73
N ALA A 62 19.36 -33.11 -58.54
CA ALA A 62 20.13 -31.93 -58.17
C ALA A 62 19.25 -30.71 -57.89
N ILE A 63 18.24 -30.47 -58.73
CA ILE A 63 17.28 -29.37 -58.54
C ILE A 63 16.48 -29.58 -57.25
N SER A 64 16.03 -30.81 -56.99
CA SER A 64 15.25 -31.14 -55.79
C SER A 64 16.08 -30.95 -54.51
N GLN A 65 17.35 -31.36 -54.53
CA GLN A 65 18.26 -31.17 -53.40
C GLN A 65 18.51 -29.68 -53.14
N SER A 66 18.77 -28.89 -54.19
CA SER A 66 18.96 -27.45 -54.05
C SER A 66 17.76 -26.74 -53.43
N LYS A 67 16.53 -27.15 -53.79
CA LYS A 67 15.30 -26.61 -53.18
C LYS A 67 15.19 -26.98 -51.70
N LEU A 68 15.50 -28.22 -51.35
CA LEU A 68 15.49 -28.70 -49.97
C LEU A 68 16.52 -27.95 -49.10
N ASP A 69 17.72 -27.72 -49.64
CA ASP A 69 18.78 -26.98 -48.95
C ASP A 69 18.35 -25.52 -48.70
N ALA A 70 17.75 -24.86 -49.71
CA ALA A 70 17.24 -23.50 -49.58
C ALA A 70 16.11 -23.39 -48.54
N GLU A 71 15.16 -24.34 -48.54
CA GLU A 71 14.09 -24.39 -47.55
C GLU A 71 14.65 -24.65 -46.14
N THR A 72 15.60 -25.56 -46.01
CA THR A 72 16.27 -25.85 -44.75
C THR A 72 16.97 -24.61 -44.21
N GLN A 73 17.69 -23.89 -45.06
CA GLN A 73 18.37 -22.63 -44.70
C GLN A 73 17.37 -21.56 -44.25
N ALA A 74 16.26 -21.40 -44.96
CA ALA A 74 15.20 -20.46 -44.59
C ALA A 74 14.55 -20.81 -43.23
N ARG A 75 14.27 -22.10 -42.99
CA ARG A 75 13.73 -22.60 -41.72
C ARG A 75 14.71 -22.37 -40.57
N VAL A 76 16.01 -22.65 -40.78
CA VAL A 76 17.05 -22.39 -39.78
C VAL A 76 17.15 -20.90 -39.43
N ALA A 77 17.14 -20.02 -40.43
CA ALA A 77 17.17 -18.58 -40.21
C ALA A 77 15.94 -18.10 -39.42
N ALA A 78 14.75 -18.61 -39.76
CA ALA A 78 13.52 -18.29 -39.03
C ALA A 78 13.57 -18.78 -37.57
N LEU A 79 14.09 -19.98 -37.32
CA LEU A 79 14.26 -20.52 -35.97
C LEU A 79 15.25 -19.70 -35.15
N GLN A 80 16.36 -19.25 -35.75
CA GLN A 80 17.33 -18.37 -35.09
C GLN A 80 16.70 -17.03 -34.72
N ALA A 81 15.91 -16.43 -35.62
CA ALA A 81 15.20 -15.18 -35.35
C ALA A 81 14.17 -15.34 -34.22
N LEU A 82 13.39 -16.42 -34.22
CA LEU A 82 12.42 -16.71 -33.15
C LEU A 82 13.12 -16.96 -31.81
N SER A 83 14.22 -17.72 -31.81
CA SER A 83 15.03 -17.95 -30.61
C SER A 83 15.54 -16.63 -30.02
N LYS A 84 16.03 -15.72 -30.88
CA LYS A 84 16.49 -14.41 -30.43
C LYS A 84 15.35 -13.59 -29.82
N ALA A 85 14.21 -13.50 -30.52
CA ALA A 85 13.06 -12.74 -30.05
C ALA A 85 12.55 -13.26 -28.69
N LEU A 86 12.54 -14.58 -28.49
CA LEU A 86 12.16 -15.18 -27.22
C LEU A 86 13.14 -14.83 -26.10
N THR A 87 14.45 -14.87 -26.37
CA THR A 87 15.47 -14.45 -25.40
C THR A 87 15.30 -12.99 -25.01
N ASP A 88 15.13 -12.09 -25.99
CA ASP A 88 14.94 -10.66 -25.74
C ASP A 88 13.68 -10.42 -24.88
N GLU A 89 12.55 -11.09 -25.20
CA GLU A 89 11.30 -10.98 -24.45
C GLU A 89 11.43 -11.49 -23.01
N VAL A 90 12.08 -12.64 -22.81
CA VAL A 90 12.33 -13.18 -21.46
C VAL A 90 13.17 -12.22 -20.65
N SER A 91 14.26 -11.68 -21.23
CA SER A 91 15.11 -10.69 -20.56
C SER A 91 14.31 -9.44 -20.18
N ALA A 92 13.52 -8.88 -21.09
CA ALA A 92 12.70 -7.70 -20.82
C ALA A 92 11.68 -7.94 -19.70
N ARG A 93 10.98 -9.09 -19.73
CA ARG A 93 10.03 -9.47 -18.68
C ARG A 93 10.71 -9.68 -17.34
N THR A 94 11.87 -10.34 -17.30
CA THR A 94 12.63 -10.53 -16.06
C THR A 94 13.00 -9.17 -15.46
N THR A 95 13.52 -8.24 -16.25
CA THR A 95 13.85 -6.89 -15.77
C THR A 95 12.61 -6.15 -15.27
N SER A 96 11.51 -6.19 -16.02
CA SER A 96 10.24 -5.55 -15.63
C SER A 96 9.72 -6.08 -14.31
N VAL A 97 9.65 -7.41 -14.15
CA VAL A 97 9.15 -8.08 -12.94
C VAL A 97 10.07 -7.80 -11.75
N SER A 98 11.39 -7.85 -11.92
CA SER A 98 12.33 -7.51 -10.85
C SER A 98 12.16 -6.06 -10.39
N GLY A 99 11.97 -5.11 -11.32
CA GLY A 99 11.69 -3.72 -10.98
C GLY A 99 10.38 -3.54 -10.21
N GLU A 100 9.32 -4.24 -10.63
CA GLU A 100 8.03 -4.24 -9.94
C GLU A 100 8.12 -4.81 -8.52
N VAL A 101 8.85 -5.92 -8.32
CA VAL A 101 9.07 -6.52 -7.01
C VAL A 101 9.81 -5.55 -6.08
N THR A 102 10.87 -4.89 -6.56
CA THR A 102 11.59 -3.88 -5.76
C THR A 102 10.69 -2.69 -5.42
N ALA A 103 9.90 -2.19 -6.37
CA ALA A 103 9.00 -1.08 -6.13
C ALA A 103 7.94 -1.42 -5.07
N ARG A 104 7.36 -2.63 -5.12
CA ARG A 104 6.41 -3.11 -4.11
C ARG A 104 7.05 -3.23 -2.73
N ALA A 105 8.24 -3.83 -2.62
CA ALA A 105 8.95 -3.96 -1.35
C ALA A 105 9.27 -2.59 -0.71
N ASN A 106 9.65 -1.60 -1.52
CA ASN A 106 9.89 -0.24 -1.05
C ASN A 106 8.59 0.43 -0.56
N ALA A 107 7.48 0.24 -1.28
CA ALA A 107 6.17 0.75 -0.88
C ALA A 107 5.70 0.14 0.44
N ASP A 108 5.82 -1.19 0.60
CA ASP A 108 5.44 -1.90 1.83
C ASP A 108 6.25 -1.40 3.05
N THR A 109 7.55 -1.19 2.85
CA THR A 109 8.44 -0.65 3.90
C THR A 109 8.07 0.79 4.28
N ALA A 110 7.77 1.63 3.29
CA ALA A 110 7.34 3.01 3.52
C ALA A 110 6.00 3.06 4.25
N GLU A 111 5.04 2.22 3.87
CA GLU A 111 3.75 2.12 4.53
C GLU A 111 3.88 1.65 5.98
N ALA A 112 4.68 0.60 6.24
CA ALA A 112 4.93 0.11 7.59
C ALA A 112 5.56 1.21 8.48
N THR A 113 6.51 1.96 7.94
CA THR A 113 7.16 3.08 8.64
C THR A 113 6.16 4.20 8.95
N ALA A 114 5.32 4.57 7.98
CA ALA A 114 4.32 5.61 8.15
C ALA A 114 3.29 5.23 9.23
N ARG A 115 2.84 3.97 9.25
CA ARG A 115 1.91 3.46 10.28
C ARG A 115 2.55 3.48 11.68
N ALA A 116 3.79 3.01 11.82
CA ALA A 116 4.49 3.03 13.11
C ALA A 116 4.69 4.45 13.67
N ASN A 117 5.00 5.42 12.80
CA ASN A 117 5.11 6.83 13.19
C ASN A 117 3.77 7.42 13.64
N ALA A 118 2.68 7.10 12.94
CA ALA A 118 1.33 7.54 13.30
C ALA A 118 0.90 6.98 14.67
N ASP A 119 1.11 5.68 14.91
CA ASP A 119 0.78 5.02 16.18
C ASP A 119 1.55 5.64 17.35
N THR A 120 2.85 5.92 17.14
CA THR A 120 3.70 6.57 18.15
C THR A 120 3.25 8.00 18.45
N ALA A 121 2.88 8.76 17.42
CA ALA A 121 2.37 10.12 17.57
C ALA A 121 1.03 10.14 18.34
N GLU A 122 0.12 9.22 18.01
CA GLU A 122 -1.16 9.09 18.71
C GLU A 122 -0.97 8.71 20.19
N ALA A 123 -0.12 7.73 20.48
CA ALA A 123 0.19 7.32 21.85
C ALA A 123 0.76 8.49 22.67
N THR A 124 1.65 9.28 22.06
CA THR A 124 2.24 10.47 22.68
C THR A 124 1.18 11.54 22.97
N ALA A 125 0.31 11.84 22.00
CA ALA A 125 -0.76 12.81 22.16
C ALA A 125 -1.76 12.39 23.26
N ARG A 126 -2.14 11.10 23.32
CA ARG A 126 -2.99 10.56 24.37
C ARG A 126 -2.34 10.68 25.75
N ALA A 127 -1.05 10.37 25.88
CA ALA A 127 -0.32 10.51 27.14
C ALA A 127 -0.28 11.98 27.62
N GLN A 128 -0.01 12.92 26.72
CA GLN A 128 -0.02 14.36 27.03
C GLN A 128 -1.41 14.84 27.49
N ALA A 129 -2.48 14.40 26.81
CA ALA A 129 -3.84 14.73 27.19
C ALA A 129 -4.20 14.19 28.59
N ILE A 130 -3.78 12.96 28.89
CA ILE A 130 -3.98 12.34 30.22
C ILE A 130 -3.22 13.12 31.29
N SER A 131 -1.95 13.46 31.06
CA SER A 131 -1.16 14.27 32.01
C SER A 131 -1.78 15.64 32.24
N ALA A 132 -2.28 16.30 31.19
CA ALA A 132 -2.97 17.58 31.30
C ALA A 132 -4.27 17.47 32.11
N LEU A 133 -5.05 16.41 31.89
CA LEU A 133 -6.26 16.14 32.67
C LEU A 133 -5.94 15.86 34.14
N ALA A 134 -4.94 15.03 34.41
CA ALA A 134 -4.50 14.73 35.78
C ALA A 134 -4.08 16.00 36.53
N ALA A 135 -3.33 16.89 35.86
CA ALA A 135 -2.95 18.19 36.45
C ALA A 135 -4.17 19.06 36.77
N ARG A 136 -5.17 19.10 35.88
CA ARG A 136 -6.42 19.84 36.11
C ARG A 136 -7.23 19.25 37.26
N VAL A 137 -7.33 17.93 37.36
CA VAL A 137 -8.02 17.25 38.46
C VAL A 137 -7.32 17.58 39.78
N LYS A 138 -6.00 17.45 39.84
CA LYS A 138 -5.22 17.80 41.03
C LYS A 138 -5.42 19.26 41.44
N ALA A 139 -5.44 20.17 40.48
CA ALA A 139 -5.69 21.59 40.75
C ALA A 139 -7.12 21.87 41.26
N LEU A 140 -8.09 20.99 41.00
CA LEU A 140 -9.44 21.07 41.57
C LEU A 140 -9.51 20.44 42.96
N GLU A 141 -8.81 19.32 43.18
CA GLU A 141 -8.71 18.66 44.49
C GLU A 141 -7.97 19.52 45.51
N ASP A 142 -6.96 20.28 45.07
CA ASP A 142 -6.22 21.22 45.90
C ASP A 142 -7.01 22.51 46.22
N LYS A 143 -8.15 22.76 45.55
CA LYS A 143 -8.96 23.92 45.89
C LYS A 143 -9.57 23.71 47.27
N PRO A 144 -9.37 24.66 48.20
CA PRO A 144 -9.96 24.54 49.52
C PRO A 144 -11.49 24.49 49.42
N ALA A 145 -12.10 23.53 50.11
CA ALA A 145 -13.54 23.35 50.12
C ALA A 145 -14.23 24.55 50.79
N LEU A 146 -15.28 25.08 50.16
CA LEU A 146 -16.15 26.07 50.79
C LEU A 146 -16.94 25.42 51.92
N LYS A 147 -16.87 26.03 53.11
CA LYS A 147 -17.62 25.67 54.30
C LYS A 147 -18.79 26.62 54.46
N PHE A 148 -19.95 26.06 54.77
CA PHE A 148 -21.17 26.80 55.11
C PHE A 148 -21.46 26.54 56.59
N MET A 149 -21.34 27.56 57.43
CA MET A 149 -21.58 27.44 58.86
C MET A 149 -22.60 28.48 59.33
N ARG A 150 -23.42 28.10 60.31
CA ARG A 150 -24.37 28.99 60.97
C ARG A 150 -23.98 29.18 62.42
N PHE A 151 -24.04 30.41 62.88
CA PHE A 151 -23.69 30.77 64.25
C PHE A 151 -24.77 31.68 64.81
N SER A 152 -25.12 31.48 66.07
CA SER A 152 -26.12 32.29 66.75
C SER A 152 -25.54 32.78 68.07
N GLU A 153 -25.69 34.07 68.34
CA GLU A 153 -25.31 34.67 69.62
C GLU A 153 -26.38 35.67 70.09
N LEU A 154 -26.25 36.06 71.34
CA LEU A 154 -27.13 37.04 71.97
C LEU A 154 -26.57 38.45 71.84
N THR A 155 -27.44 39.43 71.64
CA THR A 155 -27.11 40.84 71.65
C THR A 155 -26.82 41.36 73.06
N ASN A 156 -25.91 42.32 73.16
CA ASN A 156 -25.73 43.14 74.37
C ASN A 156 -26.79 44.26 74.45
N ALA A 157 -26.71 45.12 75.47
CA ALA A 157 -27.65 46.22 75.68
C ALA A 157 -27.70 47.27 74.55
N ASN A 158 -26.70 47.29 73.66
CA ASN A 158 -26.64 48.17 72.49
C ASN A 158 -27.14 47.48 71.20
N GLY A 159 -27.68 46.26 71.31
CA GLY A 159 -28.11 45.47 70.17
C GLY A 159 -26.96 44.89 69.34
N ILE A 160 -25.75 44.81 69.91
CA ILE A 160 -24.58 44.24 69.21
C ILE A 160 -24.40 42.80 69.66
N ALA A 161 -24.38 41.86 68.72
CA ALA A 161 -23.99 40.48 68.94
C ALA A 161 -22.53 40.29 68.46
N THR A 162 -21.69 39.72 69.31
CA THR A 162 -20.31 39.35 68.96
C THR A 162 -20.26 37.85 68.73
N ILE A 163 -20.09 37.44 67.48
CA ILE A 163 -20.13 36.04 67.06
C ILE A 163 -18.71 35.56 66.83
N THR A 164 -18.30 34.55 67.61
CA THR A 164 -17.01 33.87 67.43
C THR A 164 -17.22 32.58 66.66
N PHE A 165 -16.47 32.38 65.57
CA PHE A 165 -16.52 31.14 64.81
C PHE A 165 -15.75 30.06 65.57
N LYS A 166 -16.47 29.00 65.97
CA LYS A 166 -15.88 27.83 66.66
C LYS A 166 -14.75 27.18 65.86
N GLN A 167 -14.77 27.36 64.54
CA GLN A 167 -13.67 27.02 63.65
C GLN A 167 -13.34 28.26 62.83
N PRO A 168 -12.11 28.79 62.89
CA PRO A 168 -11.72 29.91 62.06
C PRO A 168 -11.65 29.48 60.60
N PHE A 169 -11.98 30.41 59.72
CA PHE A 169 -11.82 30.25 58.29
C PHE A 169 -10.39 30.58 57.87
N ALA A 170 -9.95 30.08 56.73
CA ALA A 170 -8.63 30.30 56.16
C ALA A 170 -8.55 31.63 55.38
N SER A 171 -9.69 32.19 54.95
CA SER A 171 -9.73 33.44 54.17
C SER A 171 -10.99 34.27 54.45
N LEU A 172 -11.03 35.48 53.87
CA LEU A 172 -12.14 36.43 53.98
C LEU A 172 -13.48 35.77 53.67
N LEU A 173 -14.47 36.11 54.49
CA LEU A 173 -15.77 35.47 54.52
C LEU A 173 -16.81 36.32 53.83
N ASP A 174 -17.70 35.63 53.11
CA ASP A 174 -19.03 36.18 52.85
C ASP A 174 -19.91 35.85 54.06
N ILE A 175 -20.48 36.88 54.69
CA ILE A 175 -21.28 36.75 55.91
C ILE A 175 -22.62 37.43 55.71
N GLU A 176 -23.67 36.66 55.91
CA GLU A 176 -25.06 37.10 55.81
C GLU A 176 -25.73 36.99 57.19
N VAL A 177 -26.42 38.05 57.61
CA VAL A 177 -27.34 37.97 58.75
C VAL A 177 -28.60 37.27 58.27
N LEU A 178 -28.99 36.19 58.94
CA LEU A 178 -30.25 35.51 58.66
C LEU A 178 -31.37 36.17 59.46
N ASP A 179 -32.36 36.70 58.76
CA ASP A 179 -33.57 37.21 59.39
C ASP A 179 -34.27 36.10 60.17
N THR A 180 -34.65 36.40 61.40
CA THR A 180 -35.35 35.48 62.30
C THR A 180 -36.51 36.17 62.99
N TRP A 181 -37.34 35.41 63.70
CA TRP A 181 -38.46 35.96 64.47
C TRP A 181 -38.24 35.78 65.96
N SER A 182 -38.54 36.81 66.74
CA SER A 182 -38.58 36.79 68.21
C SER A 182 -39.98 37.18 68.65
N GLY A 183 -40.78 36.18 69.01
CA GLY A 183 -42.24 36.37 69.16
C GLY A 183 -42.85 36.86 67.85
N GLU A 184 -43.60 37.96 67.90
CA GLU A 184 -44.25 38.59 66.75
C GLU A 184 -43.37 39.65 66.05
N GLN A 185 -42.09 39.79 66.44
CA GLN A 185 -41.19 40.78 65.87
C GLN A 185 -40.11 40.13 65.01
N LEU A 186 -39.89 40.71 63.83
CA LEU A 186 -38.76 40.37 62.97
C LEU A 186 -37.46 40.90 63.58
N VAL A 187 -36.46 40.04 63.64
CA VAL A 187 -35.08 40.36 64.00
C VAL A 187 -34.24 40.30 62.73
N ALA A 188 -33.67 41.43 62.35
CA ALA A 188 -32.79 41.62 61.20
C ALA A 188 -31.49 42.32 61.66
N GLY A 189 -30.56 42.60 60.75
CA GLY A 189 -29.36 43.33 61.12
C GLY A 189 -28.37 43.56 60.00
N GLY A 190 -27.22 44.12 60.36
CA GLY A 190 -26.09 44.33 59.46
C GLY A 190 -24.78 43.95 60.12
N ILE A 191 -23.86 43.38 59.34
CA ILE A 191 -22.49 43.12 59.78
C ILE A 191 -21.76 44.46 59.92
N LEU A 192 -21.17 44.70 61.09
CA LEU A 192 -20.36 45.90 61.35
C LEU A 192 -18.88 45.65 61.06
N THR A 193 -18.37 44.53 61.55
CA THR A 193 -17.01 44.07 61.31
C THR A 193 -17.00 42.56 61.09
N SER A 194 -16.07 42.09 60.27
CA SER A 194 -15.83 40.68 60.03
C SER A 194 -14.35 40.37 60.04
N SER A 195 -14.02 39.15 60.46
CA SER A 195 -12.70 38.56 60.39
C SER A 195 -12.84 37.07 60.10
N VAL A 196 -11.72 36.39 59.88
CA VAL A 196 -11.72 34.93 59.72
C VAL A 196 -12.10 34.17 60.99
N THR A 197 -12.13 34.83 62.15
CA THR A 197 -12.42 34.23 63.46
C THR A 197 -13.78 34.64 64.03
N GLY A 198 -14.47 35.62 63.45
CA GLY A 198 -15.76 36.07 63.94
C GLY A 198 -16.30 37.30 63.22
N CYS A 199 -17.42 37.81 63.72
CA CYS A 199 -18.02 39.06 63.26
C CYS A 199 -18.77 39.76 64.38
N THR A 200 -19.06 41.05 64.18
CA THR A 200 -20.01 41.78 65.01
C THR A 200 -21.22 42.19 64.18
N VAL A 201 -22.41 42.03 64.75
CA VAL A 201 -23.68 42.31 64.08
C VAL A 201 -24.45 43.34 64.88
N GLN A 202 -24.89 44.42 64.24
CA GLN A 202 -25.93 45.28 64.80
C GLN A 202 -27.28 44.67 64.48
N ALA A 203 -27.91 44.11 65.50
CA ALA A 203 -29.26 43.59 65.41
C ALA A 203 -30.29 44.70 65.57
N MET A 204 -31.35 44.57 64.80
CA MET A 204 -32.49 45.46 64.75
C MET A 204 -33.75 44.61 64.91
N ILE A 205 -34.70 45.09 65.70
CA ILE A 205 -35.99 44.44 65.91
C ILE A 205 -37.11 45.32 65.39
N SER A 206 -38.06 44.72 64.67
CA SER A 206 -39.22 45.44 64.15
C SER A 206 -40.10 45.96 65.29
N ARG A 207 -40.74 47.12 65.09
CA ARG A 207 -41.65 47.71 66.07
C ARG A 207 -43.10 47.33 65.74
N GLY A 208 -43.86 46.90 66.75
CA GLY A 208 -45.31 46.64 66.59
C GLY A 208 -46.10 47.93 66.32
N THR A 209 -47.03 47.89 65.35
CA THR A 209 -47.80 49.03 64.81
C THR A 209 -48.82 49.59 65.81
N LEU A 210 -49.03 50.91 65.94
CA LEU A 210 -49.94 51.66 65.04
C LEU A 210 -49.69 53.18 64.95
N LEU A 211 -48.73 53.73 65.68
CA LEU A 211 -48.38 55.16 65.58
C LEU A 211 -46.86 55.32 65.75
N LEU A 212 -46.12 55.06 64.67
CA LEU A 212 -44.68 55.16 64.68
C LEU A 212 -44.25 56.61 64.49
N THR A 213 -43.82 57.27 65.57
CA THR A 213 -43.12 58.57 65.51
C THR A 213 -41.64 58.44 65.13
N ALA A 214 -41.15 57.22 64.87
CA ALA A 214 -39.79 56.88 64.48
C ALA A 214 -39.78 55.72 63.45
N GLY A 215 -38.61 55.36 62.91
CA GLY A 215 -38.49 54.32 61.88
C GLY A 215 -39.00 52.92 62.28
N PRO A 216 -39.20 52.01 61.31
CA PRO A 216 -39.86 50.71 61.50
C PRO A 216 -39.05 49.71 62.34
N PHE A 217 -37.76 49.96 62.53
CA PHE A 217 -36.86 49.14 63.34
C PHE A 217 -36.22 49.98 64.45
N THR A 218 -35.92 49.33 65.58
CA THR A 218 -35.06 49.87 66.63
C THR A 218 -33.92 48.89 66.90
N LYS A 219 -32.84 49.34 67.54
CA LYS A 219 -31.79 48.43 68.00
C LYS A 219 -32.40 47.36 68.90
N ALA A 220 -32.04 46.11 68.68
CA ALA A 220 -32.46 45.03 69.55
C ALA A 220 -31.98 45.28 70.98
N GLY A 221 -32.79 44.92 71.98
CA GLY A 221 -32.38 44.97 73.38
C GLY A 221 -31.32 43.90 73.70
N ALA A 222 -30.91 43.79 74.96
CA ALA A 222 -30.07 42.67 75.38
C ALA A 222 -30.79 41.32 75.24
N ASN A 223 -30.03 40.26 75.02
CA ASN A 223 -30.50 38.87 74.97
C ASN A 223 -31.44 38.54 73.79
N VAL A 224 -31.38 39.29 72.69
CA VAL A 224 -32.05 38.92 71.44
C VAL A 224 -31.10 38.04 70.64
N SER A 225 -31.57 36.88 70.18
CA SER A 225 -30.77 35.95 69.37
C SER A 225 -30.66 36.45 67.93
N VAL A 226 -29.44 36.43 67.40
CA VAL A 226 -29.12 36.79 66.01
C VAL A 226 -28.36 35.63 65.41
N THR A 227 -28.71 35.24 64.19
CA THR A 227 -28.03 34.16 63.46
C THR A 227 -27.33 34.71 62.24
N VAL A 228 -26.09 34.29 62.00
CA VAL A 228 -25.36 34.57 60.75
C VAL A 228 -25.03 33.29 60.03
N ARG A 229 -24.94 33.38 58.70
CA ARG A 229 -24.33 32.37 57.84
C ARG A 229 -22.97 32.90 57.38
N ALA A 230 -21.90 32.15 57.64
CA ALA A 230 -20.58 32.44 57.11
C ALA A 230 -20.22 31.42 56.03
N ILE A 231 -19.68 31.92 54.91
CA ILE A 231 -19.26 31.14 53.74
C ILE A 231 -17.81 31.49 53.43
N GLY A 232 -16.93 30.50 53.49
CA GLY A 232 -15.50 30.67 53.20
C GLY A 232 -14.75 29.35 53.28
N THR A 233 -13.44 29.40 53.13
CA THR A 233 -12.55 28.22 53.12
C THR A 233 -11.97 27.90 54.50
#